data_AF-A0A0J0Y961-F1
#
_entry.id   AF-A0A0J0Y961-F1
#
_cell.length_a   1.000
_cell.length_b   1.000
_cell.length_c   1.000
_cell.angle_alpha   90.00
_cell.angle_beta   90.00
_cell.angle_gamma   90.00
#
_symmetry.space_group_name_H-M   'P 1'
#
loop_
_entity.id
_entity.type
_entity.pdbx_description
1 polymer ?
#
loop_
_entity_poly.entity_id
_entity_poly.type
_entity_poly.pdbx_seq_one_letter_code
_entity_poly.pdbx_strand_id
1 'polypeptide(L)'
;MTGKLEKHTHVDAGIQATLRARMPIEAPRKEKTRLAASLLFFEHGIYPSAKVVLAYTQQGSLTDINRDLHEFWQELRDKARVRLDAPYLPQELQDGFADALGRMWELSVTNARACFEAERLDAQNEVARAQRSQIEAERMAREMSSRLQLLDAEMHQERERREIAEKLLAGC
;
A
#
# COMPACT_ATOMS: atom_id res chain seq x y z
N MET A 1 -2.56 2.71 -22.22
CA MET A 1 -3.32 3.08 -21.01
C MET A 1 -4.28 1.93 -20.75
N THR A 2 -4.19 1.08 -19.73
CA THR A 2 -3.87 1.29 -18.31
C THR A 2 -3.33 -0.02 -17.72
N GLY A 3 -2.01 -0.11 -17.54
CA GLY A 3 -1.41 -1.15 -16.69
C GLY A 3 -1.37 -0.63 -15.27
N LYS A 4 -2.48 -0.76 -14.53
CA LYS A 4 -2.48 -0.49 -13.08
C LYS A 4 -1.54 -1.50 -12.44
N LEU A 5 -0.49 -1.00 -11.80
CA LEU A 5 0.31 -1.74 -10.84
C LEU A 5 -0.60 -2.13 -9.65
N GLU A 6 -1.34 -3.22 -9.83
CA GLU A 6 -1.92 -3.99 -8.74
C GLU A 6 -0.78 -4.70 -8.01
N LYS A 7 -0.05 -3.97 -7.16
CA LYS A 7 0.61 -4.58 -6.00
C LYS A 7 -0.46 -4.89 -4.95
N HIS A 8 -1.47 -5.66 -5.36
CA HIS A 8 -2.29 -6.40 -4.41
C HIS A 8 -1.39 -7.48 -3.84
N THR A 9 -1.35 -7.56 -2.51
CA THR A 9 -0.84 -8.71 -1.78
C THR A 9 -1.44 -9.96 -2.45
N HIS A 10 -0.68 -10.64 -3.30
CA HIS A 10 -1.18 -11.86 -3.94
C HIS A 10 -1.28 -12.89 -2.82
N VAL A 11 -2.50 -13.14 -2.37
CA VAL A 11 -2.80 -14.21 -1.42
C VAL A 11 -2.54 -15.50 -2.17
N ASP A 12 -1.46 -16.18 -1.82
CA ASP A 12 -1.15 -17.47 -2.42
C ASP A 12 -2.22 -18.47 -1.99
N ALA A 13 -2.89 -19.07 -2.96
CA ALA A 13 -3.97 -20.04 -2.74
C ALA A 13 -3.47 -21.27 -1.95
N GLY A 14 -2.21 -21.67 -2.13
CA GLY A 14 -1.60 -22.76 -1.37
C GLY A 14 -1.41 -22.41 0.10
N ILE A 15 -0.92 -21.20 0.39
CA ILE A 15 -0.75 -20.69 1.76
C ILE A 15 -2.12 -20.56 2.44
N GLN A 16 -3.12 -20.02 1.73
CA GLN A 16 -4.47 -19.86 2.26
C GLN A 16 -5.15 -21.21 2.53
N ALA A 17 -4.94 -22.22 1.69
CA ALA A 17 -5.47 -23.56 1.90
C ALA A 17 -4.87 -24.22 3.16
N THR A 18 -3.55 -24.15 3.33
CA THR A 18 -2.88 -24.65 4.54
C THR A 18 -3.36 -23.92 5.79
N LEU A 19 -3.53 -22.60 5.70
CA LEU A 19 -4.06 -21.80 6.81
C LEU A 19 -5.49 -22.25 7.17
N ARG A 20 -6.38 -22.43 6.19
CA ARG A 20 -7.75 -22.91 6.43
C ARG A 20 -7.78 -24.33 7.02
N ALA A 21 -6.90 -25.22 6.55
CA ALA A 21 -6.82 -26.59 7.07
C ALA A 21 -6.37 -26.64 8.54
N ARG A 22 -5.51 -25.71 8.96
CA ARG A 22 -4.99 -25.63 10.34
C ARG A 22 -5.78 -24.67 11.25
N MET A 23 -6.67 -23.84 10.70
CA MET A 23 -7.49 -22.90 11.49
C MET A 23 -8.73 -23.59 12.09
N PRO A 24 -8.92 -23.55 13.42
CA PRO A 24 -10.19 -23.91 14.02
C PRO A 24 -11.26 -22.89 13.63
N ILE A 25 -12.46 -23.36 13.26
CA ILE A 25 -13.57 -22.51 12.79
C ILE A 25 -13.93 -21.45 13.85
N GLU A 26 -13.94 -21.83 15.12
CA GLU A 26 -14.31 -20.98 16.27
C GLU A 26 -13.13 -20.33 17.00
N ALA A 27 -11.90 -20.40 16.45
CA ALA A 27 -10.76 -19.81 17.14
C ALA A 27 -10.91 -18.29 17.32
N PRO A 28 -10.51 -17.74 18.49
CA PRO A 28 -10.50 -16.30 18.73
C PRO A 28 -9.59 -15.59 17.73
N ARG A 29 -9.95 -14.35 17.38
CA ARG A 29 -9.22 -13.50 16.42
C ARG A 29 -7.70 -13.48 16.65
N LYS A 30 -7.27 -13.35 17.91
CA LYS A 30 -5.85 -13.31 18.29
C LYS A 30 -5.11 -14.58 17.89
N GLU A 31 -5.74 -15.74 18.05
CA GLU A 31 -5.17 -17.03 17.70
C GLU A 31 -5.07 -17.21 16.19
N LYS A 32 -6.07 -16.73 15.43
CA LYS A 32 -6.03 -16.68 13.96
C LYS A 32 -4.90 -15.78 13.43
N THR A 33 -4.76 -14.57 13.99
CA THR A 33 -3.64 -13.67 13.68
C THR A 33 -2.30 -14.35 13.95
N ARG A 34 -2.17 -15.02 15.09
CA ARG A 34 -0.94 -15.69 15.51
C ARG A 34 -0.58 -16.87 14.63
N LEU A 35 -1.55 -17.72 14.28
CA LEU A 35 -1.35 -18.85 13.38
C LEU A 35 -0.91 -18.37 11.99
N ALA A 36 -1.61 -17.37 11.44
CA ALA A 36 -1.25 -16.76 10.16
C ALA A 36 0.16 -16.14 10.20
N ALA A 37 0.48 -15.38 11.25
CA ALA A 37 1.81 -14.79 11.40
C ALA A 37 2.91 -15.84 11.49
N SER A 38 2.66 -16.94 12.21
CA SER A 38 3.62 -18.03 12.39
C SER A 38 3.86 -18.78 11.07
N LEU A 39 2.79 -19.12 10.35
CA LEU A 39 2.88 -19.83 9.08
C LEU A 39 3.57 -18.97 8.01
N LEU A 40 3.18 -17.71 7.88
CA LEU A 40 3.81 -16.78 6.94
C LEU A 40 5.30 -16.62 7.23
N PHE A 41 5.66 -16.42 8.49
CA PHE A 41 7.04 -16.14 8.88
C PHE A 41 7.94 -17.37 8.85
N PHE A 42 7.54 -18.48 9.46
CA PHE A 42 8.40 -19.66 9.62
C PHE A 42 8.39 -20.59 8.42
N GLU A 43 7.23 -20.82 7.79
CA GLU A 43 7.13 -21.79 6.68
C GLU A 43 7.39 -21.13 5.32
N HIS A 44 7.05 -19.85 5.16
CA HIS A 44 7.14 -19.16 3.87
C HIS A 44 8.12 -17.99 3.83
N GLY A 45 8.73 -17.60 4.95
CA GLY A 45 9.66 -16.47 5.02
C GLY A 45 9.02 -15.12 4.67
N ILE A 46 7.70 -15.03 4.67
CA ILE A 46 6.94 -13.81 4.36
C ILE A 46 6.76 -13.01 5.65
N TYR A 47 7.11 -11.73 5.63
CA TYR A 47 6.91 -10.85 6.78
C TYR A 47 5.42 -10.62 7.06
N PRO A 48 4.89 -11.04 8.24
CA PRO A 48 3.47 -10.94 8.56
C PRO A 48 3.10 -9.52 9.00
N SER A 49 2.95 -8.61 8.03
CA SER A 49 2.38 -7.27 8.30
C SER A 49 0.87 -7.34 8.50
N ALA A 50 0.27 -6.34 9.16
CA ALA A 50 -1.16 -6.33 9.43
C ALA A 50 -2.02 -6.43 8.16
N LYS A 51 -1.59 -5.80 7.05
CA LYS A 51 -2.27 -5.87 5.75
C LYS A 51 -2.17 -7.28 5.14
N VAL A 52 -1.01 -7.93 5.28
CA VAL A 52 -0.79 -9.29 4.77
C VAL A 52 -1.64 -10.27 5.57
N VAL A 53 -1.55 -10.23 6.91
CA VAL A 53 -2.37 -11.10 7.77
C VAL A 53 -3.86 -10.90 7.51
N LEU A 54 -4.33 -9.65 7.42
CA LEU A 54 -5.73 -9.36 7.11
C LEU A 54 -6.16 -9.95 5.76
N ALA A 55 -5.30 -9.95 4.75
CA ALA A 55 -5.60 -10.55 3.46
C ALA A 55 -5.78 -12.09 3.55
N TYR A 56 -5.04 -12.75 4.45
CA TYR A 56 -5.12 -14.21 4.65
C TYR A 56 -6.23 -14.62 5.64
N THR A 57 -6.49 -13.84 6.69
CA THR A 57 -7.48 -14.17 7.74
C THR A 57 -8.85 -13.58 7.48
N GLN A 58 -8.94 -12.46 6.74
CA GLN A 58 -10.18 -11.70 6.47
C GLN A 58 -10.99 -11.35 7.74
N GLN A 59 -10.35 -11.29 8.91
CA GLN A 59 -11.01 -11.07 10.20
C GLN A 59 -10.28 -10.04 11.06
N GLY A 60 -11.05 -9.11 11.65
CA GLY A 60 -10.56 -8.06 12.55
C GLY A 60 -10.22 -6.74 11.86
N SER A 61 -9.94 -5.72 12.67
CA SER A 61 -9.47 -4.42 12.19
C SER A 61 -7.94 -4.42 12.03
N LEU A 62 -7.40 -3.55 11.16
CA LEU A 62 -5.96 -3.35 11.02
C LEU A 62 -5.29 -2.98 12.36
N THR A 63 -5.96 -2.16 13.18
CA THR A 63 -5.44 -1.72 14.49
C THR A 63 -5.30 -2.90 15.45
N ASP A 64 -6.32 -3.75 15.52
CA ASP A 64 -6.29 -4.91 16.42
C ASP A 64 -5.29 -5.98 15.95
N ILE A 65 -5.14 -6.19 14.63
CA ILE A 65 -4.13 -7.10 14.07
C ILE A 65 -2.72 -6.58 14.37
N ASN A 66 -2.48 -5.27 14.29
CA ASN A 66 -1.20 -4.69 14.66
C ASN A 66 -0.84 -4.93 16.14
N ARG A 67 -1.81 -4.81 17.06
CA ARG A 67 -1.60 -5.13 18.48
C ARG A 67 -1.23 -6.61 18.66
N ASP A 68 -2.00 -7.51 18.07
CA ASP A 68 -1.73 -8.96 18.18
C ASP A 68 -0.37 -9.33 17.59
N LEU A 69 0.03 -8.72 16.48
CA LEU A 69 1.35 -8.91 15.87
C LEU A 69 2.46 -8.40 16.79
N HIS A 70 2.26 -7.26 17.43
CA HIS A 70 3.23 -6.73 18.40
C HIS A 70 3.45 -7.72 19.55
N GLU A 71 2.38 -8.25 20.14
CA GLU A 71 2.44 -9.27 21.18
C GLU A 71 3.12 -10.55 20.68
N PHE A 72 2.77 -11.02 19.48
CA PHE A 72 3.42 -12.19 18.86
C PHE A 72 4.94 -12.01 18.73
N TRP A 73 5.39 -10.84 18.27
CA TRP A 73 6.82 -10.55 18.14
C TRP A 73 7.54 -10.42 19.48
N GLN A 74 6.88 -9.86 20.50
CA GLN A 74 7.43 -9.83 21.86
C GLN A 74 7.61 -11.25 22.40
N GLU A 75 6.56 -12.07 22.36
CA GLU A 75 6.62 -13.46 22.82
C GLU A 75 7.65 -14.30 22.04
N LEU A 76 7.76 -14.07 20.72
CA LEU A 76 8.76 -14.73 19.91
C LEU A 76 10.18 -14.34 20.33
N ARG A 77 10.40 -13.06 20.61
CA ARG A 77 11.69 -12.55 21.09
C ARG A 77 12.05 -13.11 22.46
N ASP A 78 11.08 -13.20 23.36
CA ASP A 78 11.27 -13.77 24.70
C ASP A 78 11.61 -15.26 24.64
N LYS A 79 10.97 -16.02 23.75
CA LYS A 79 11.27 -17.45 23.54
C LYS A 79 12.57 -17.68 22.77
N ALA A 80 12.92 -16.82 21.82
CA ALA A 80 14.16 -16.90 21.05
C ALA A 80 15.40 -16.51 21.88
N ARG A 81 15.22 -15.75 22.97
CA ARG A 81 16.29 -15.37 23.91
C ARG A 81 16.96 -16.55 24.64
N VAL A 82 16.49 -17.79 24.46
CA VAL A 82 16.95 -19.00 25.17
C VAL A 82 18.12 -19.73 24.49
N ARG A 83 18.72 -19.22 23.40
CA ARG A 83 19.82 -19.94 22.70
C ARG A 83 21.12 -19.16 22.57
N LEU A 84 21.56 -18.54 23.66
CA LEU A 84 22.98 -18.25 23.88
C LEU A 84 23.45 -18.83 25.22
N ASP A 85 22.90 -19.96 25.67
CA ASP A 85 23.53 -20.69 26.77
C ASP A 85 24.72 -21.46 26.20
N ALA A 86 25.85 -20.77 26.03
CA ALA A 86 27.13 -21.36 25.71
C ALA A 86 27.89 -21.51 27.04
N PRO A 87 27.77 -22.65 27.74
CA PRO A 87 28.29 -22.82 29.10
C PRO A 87 29.81 -22.70 29.24
N TYR A 88 30.53 -22.49 28.13
CA TYR A 88 31.98 -22.26 28.06
C TYR A 88 32.34 -20.80 27.70
N LEU A 89 31.36 -19.91 27.51
CA LEU A 89 31.58 -18.51 27.16
C LEU A 89 31.57 -17.65 28.44
N PRO A 90 32.62 -16.86 28.70
CA PRO A 90 32.63 -15.91 29.82
C PRO A 90 31.47 -14.93 29.69
N GLN A 91 30.83 -14.62 30.81
CA GLN A 91 29.62 -13.80 30.85
C GLN A 91 29.88 -12.38 30.31
N GLU A 92 31.08 -11.83 30.51
CA GLU A 92 31.45 -10.53 29.95
C GLU A 92 31.47 -10.52 28.41
N LEU A 93 31.84 -11.64 27.80
CA LEU A 93 31.86 -11.79 26.35
C LEU A 93 30.45 -11.92 25.80
N GLN A 94 29.59 -12.65 26.50
CA GLN A 94 28.18 -12.79 26.14
C GLN A 94 27.44 -11.45 26.18
N ASP A 95 27.64 -10.67 27.25
CA ASP A 95 27.04 -9.35 27.40
C ASP A 95 27.54 -8.38 26.32
N GLY A 96 28.84 -8.38 26.04
CA GLY A 96 29.43 -7.56 24.98
C GLY A 96 28.88 -7.87 23.58
N PHE A 97 28.66 -9.16 23.26
CA PHE A 97 28.04 -9.57 22.00
C PHE A 97 26.55 -9.22 21.94
N ALA A 98 25.81 -9.39 23.03
CA ALA A 98 24.39 -9.03 23.10
C ALA A 98 24.19 -7.51 22.90
N ASP A 99 25.02 -6.69 23.53
CA ASP A 99 24.99 -5.23 23.36
C ASP A 99 25.39 -4.79 21.95
N ALA A 100 26.39 -5.43 21.34
CA ALA A 100 26.76 -5.16 19.96
C ALA A 100 25.63 -5.50 18.98
N LEU A 101 24.99 -6.67 19.17
CA LEU A 101 23.85 -7.10 18.37
C LEU A 101 22.64 -6.18 18.56
N GLY A 102 22.37 -5.75 19.80
CA GLY A 102 21.32 -4.79 20.13
C GLY A 102 21.52 -3.45 19.41
N ARG A 103 22.74 -2.89 19.47
CA ARG A 103 23.09 -1.65 18.77
C ARG A 103 22.97 -1.79 17.26
N MET A 104 23.43 -2.91 16.69
CA MET A 104 23.33 -3.16 15.25
C MET A 104 21.87 -3.27 14.81
N TRP A 105 21.03 -3.94 15.59
CA TRP A 105 19.59 -4.03 15.35
C TRP A 105 18.92 -2.66 15.41
N GLU A 106 19.21 -1.86 16.43
CA GLU A 106 18.65 -0.52 16.58
C GLU A 106 19.06 0.43 15.44
N LEU A 107 20.33 0.37 15.02
CA LEU A 107 20.82 1.11 13.85
C LEU A 107 20.10 0.68 12.57
N SER A 108 19.94 -0.62 12.38
CA SER A 108 19.27 -1.18 11.19
C SER A 108 17.80 -0.79 11.13
N VAL A 109 17.07 -0.89 12.25
CA VAL A 109 15.66 -0.49 12.34
C VAL A 109 15.50 1.01 12.14
N THR A 110 16.40 1.82 12.71
CA THR A 110 16.39 3.27 12.54
C THR A 110 16.62 3.65 11.08
N ASN A 111 17.61 3.04 10.42
CA ASN A 111 17.89 3.27 9.01
C ASN A 111 16.71 2.83 8.12
N ALA A 112 16.17 1.62 8.35
CA ALA A 112 15.02 1.12 7.60
C ALA A 112 13.79 2.03 7.74
N ARG A 113 13.51 2.55 8.94
CA ARG A 113 12.44 3.53 9.17
C ARG A 113 12.69 4.83 8.41
N ALA A 114 13.92 5.34 8.43
CA ALA A 114 14.27 6.57 7.70
C ALA A 114 14.10 6.41 6.18
N CYS A 115 14.58 5.29 5.62
CA CYS A 115 14.39 4.97 4.20
C CYS A 115 12.91 4.85 3.84
N PHE A 116 12.12 4.14 4.66
CA PHE A 116 10.69 4.00 4.44
C PHE A 116 9.95 5.35 4.50
N GLU A 117 10.29 6.21 5.45
CA GLU A 117 9.71 7.55 5.54
C GLU A 117 10.06 8.43 4.33
N ALA A 118 11.29 8.34 3.83
CA ALA A 118 11.70 9.02 2.61
C ALA A 118 10.90 8.52 1.39
N GLU A 119 10.82 7.20 1.18
CA GLU A 119 10.03 6.61 0.08
C GLU A 119 8.54 6.99 0.18
N ARG A 120 8.00 7.04 1.40
CA ARG A 120 6.61 7.46 1.63
C ARG A 120 6.40 8.91 1.22
N LEU A 121 7.32 9.81 1.58
CA LEU A 121 7.24 11.21 1.21
C LEU A 121 7.35 11.41 -0.31
N ASP A 122 8.26 10.68 -0.96
CA ASP A 122 8.42 10.72 -2.41
C ASP A 122 7.16 10.23 -3.13
N ALA A 123 6.56 9.13 -2.67
CA ALA A 123 5.29 8.65 -3.21
C ALA A 123 4.15 9.67 -3.04
N GLN A 124 4.06 10.34 -1.88
CA GLN A 124 3.08 11.40 -1.66
C GLN A 124 3.30 12.59 -2.60
N ASN A 125 4.56 12.98 -2.81
CA ASN A 125 4.93 14.05 -3.74
C ASN A 125 4.58 13.70 -5.18
N GLU A 126 4.85 12.48 -5.63
CA GLU A 126 4.47 11.99 -6.97
C GLU A 126 2.95 12.03 -7.17
N VAL A 127 2.17 11.56 -6.18
CA VAL A 127 0.70 11.64 -6.23
C VAL A 127 0.23 13.09 -6.31
N ALA A 128 0.80 13.99 -5.50
CA ALA A 128 0.45 15.40 -5.53
C ALA A 128 0.79 16.05 -6.89
N ARG A 129 1.93 15.71 -7.49
CA ARG A 129 2.32 16.17 -8.83
C ARG A 129 1.35 15.68 -9.90
N ALA A 130 1.00 14.39 -9.86
CA ALA A 130 0.04 13.80 -10.80
C ALA A 130 -1.34 14.48 -10.68
N GLN A 131 -1.82 14.72 -9.46
CA GLN A 131 -3.09 15.41 -9.21
C GLN A 131 -3.08 16.85 -9.75
N ARG A 132 -1.99 17.61 -9.54
CA ARG A 132 -1.84 18.96 -10.09
C ARG A 132 -1.87 18.95 -11.62
N SER A 133 -1.10 18.05 -12.23
CA SER A 133 -1.09 17.90 -13.69
C SER A 133 -2.46 17.52 -14.25
N GLN A 134 -3.20 16.65 -13.55
CA GLN A 134 -4.57 16.29 -13.93
C GLN A 134 -5.51 17.50 -13.88
N ILE A 135 -5.48 18.27 -12.78
CA ILE A 135 -6.32 19.47 -12.63
C ILE A 135 -6.01 20.50 -13.72
N GLU A 136 -4.72 20.69 -14.04
CA GLU A 136 -4.29 21.58 -15.12
C GLU A 136 -4.78 21.10 -16.49
N ALA A 137 -4.65 19.80 -16.79
CA ALA A 137 -5.15 19.23 -18.04
C ALA A 137 -6.68 19.35 -18.15
N GLU A 138 -7.42 19.09 -17.08
CA GLU A 138 -8.88 19.27 -17.02
C GLU A 138 -9.30 20.72 -17.20
N ARG A 139 -8.51 21.68 -16.70
CA ARG A 139 -8.74 23.11 -16.93
C ARG A 139 -8.54 23.47 -18.40
N MET A 140 -7.43 23.05 -19.00
CA MET A 140 -7.14 23.30 -20.42
C MET A 140 -8.19 22.65 -21.34
N ALA A 141 -8.62 21.42 -21.03
CA ALA A 141 -9.65 20.73 -21.78
C ALA A 141 -11.00 21.48 -21.72
N ARG A 142 -11.37 22.00 -20.54
CA ARG A 142 -12.57 22.84 -20.37
C ARG A 142 -12.46 24.13 -21.18
N GLU A 143 -11.34 24.84 -21.10
CA GLU A 143 -11.10 26.07 -21.86
C GLU A 143 -11.18 25.83 -23.38
N MET A 144 -10.57 24.74 -23.87
CA MET A 144 -10.62 24.36 -25.28
C MET A 144 -12.05 24.01 -25.72
N SER A 145 -12.79 23.26 -24.89
CA SER A 145 -14.19 22.91 -25.16
C SER A 145 -15.07 24.15 -25.26
N SER A 146 -14.94 25.09 -24.31
CA SER A 146 -15.67 26.37 -24.37
C SER A 146 -15.33 27.19 -25.61
N ARG A 147 -14.06 27.19 -26.03
CA ARG A 147 -13.64 27.89 -27.25
C ARG A 147 -14.21 27.25 -28.52
N LEU A 148 -14.27 25.92 -28.58
CA LEU A 148 -14.91 25.21 -29.68
C LEU A 148 -16.41 25.50 -29.74
N GLN A 149 -17.10 25.55 -28.60
CA GLN A 149 -18.53 25.91 -28.53
C GLN A 149 -18.79 27.33 -29.04
N LEU A 150 -17.93 28.30 -28.70
CA LEU A 150 -18.04 29.67 -29.21
C LEU A 150 -17.84 29.72 -30.73
N LEU A 151 -16.81 29.07 -31.25
CA LEU A 151 -16.54 28.99 -32.69
C LEU A 151 -17.70 28.33 -33.46
N ASP A 152 -18.28 27.26 -32.90
CA ASP A 152 -19.41 26.58 -33.51
C ASP A 152 -20.65 27.49 -33.56
N ALA A 153 -20.91 28.23 -32.47
CA ALA A 153 -21.99 29.22 -32.43
C ALA A 153 -21.80 30.35 -33.46
N GLU A 154 -20.58 30.88 -33.61
CA GLU A 154 -20.24 31.88 -34.63
C GLU A 154 -20.47 31.32 -36.05
N MET A 155 -20.02 30.08 -36.31
CA MET A 155 -20.22 29.42 -37.59
C MET A 155 -21.70 29.19 -37.91
N HIS A 156 -22.51 28.82 -36.91
CA HIS A 156 -23.95 28.70 -37.05
C HIS A 156 -24.59 30.05 -37.39
N GLN A 157 -24.23 31.12 -36.69
CA GLN A 157 -24.73 32.47 -36.96
C GLN A 157 -24.40 32.94 -38.38
N GLU A 158 -23.18 32.68 -38.86
CA GLU A 158 -22.79 33.05 -40.22
C GLU A 158 -23.55 32.26 -41.30
N ARG A 159 -23.85 30.98 -41.05
CA ARG A 159 -24.70 30.19 -41.96
C ARG A 159 -26.11 30.78 -42.03
N GLU A 160 -26.71 31.09 -40.89
CA GLU A 160 -28.05 31.70 -40.84
C GLU A 160 -28.08 33.05 -41.58
N ARG A 161 -27.06 33.90 -41.39
CA ARG A 161 -26.94 35.17 -42.11
C ARG A 161 -26.88 34.99 -43.62
N ARG A 162 -26.10 34.01 -44.09
CA ARG A 162 -26.00 33.69 -45.53
C ARG A 162 -27.34 33.22 -46.09
N GLU A 163 -28.02 32.32 -45.39
CA GLU A 163 -29.35 31.83 -45.81
C GLU A 163 -30.38 32.96 -45.90
N ILE A 164 -30.37 33.90 -44.95
CA ILE A 164 -31.26 35.06 -44.97
C ILE A 164 -30.93 35.95 -46.17
N ALA A 165 -29.65 36.23 -46.42
CA ALA A 165 -29.21 37.04 -47.56
C ALA A 165 -29.59 36.39 -48.90
N GLU A 166 -29.42 35.07 -49.04
CA GLU A 166 -29.82 34.31 -50.23
C GLU A 166 -31.33 34.37 -50.47
N LYS A 167 -32.14 34.22 -49.41
CA LYS A 167 -33.62 34.32 -49.50
C LYS A 167 -34.07 35.72 -49.93
N LEU A 168 -33.40 36.78 -49.45
CA LEU A 168 -33.70 38.16 -49.85
C LEU A 168 -33.37 38.42 -51.32
N LEU A 169 -32.28 37.85 -51.82
CA LEU A 169 -31.90 37.98 -53.23
C LEU A 169 -32.80 37.17 -54.18
N ALA A 170 -33.33 36.03 -53.74
CA ALA A 170 -34.22 35.19 -54.53
C ALA A 170 -35.69 35.67 -54.54
N GLY A 171 -36.05 36.61 -53.67
CA GLY A 171 -37.41 37.16 -53.53
C GLY A 171 -37.65 38.50 -54.25
N CYS A 172 -36.64 39.06 -54.91
CA CYS A 172 -36.73 40.21 -55.83
C CYS A 172 -36.77 39.73 -57.28
#